data_AF-A0A8T4WRC8-F1
#
_entry.id   AF-A0A8T4WRC8-F1
#
_cell.length_a   1.000
_cell.length_b   1.000
_cell.length_c   1.000
_cell.angle_alpha   90.00
_cell.angle_beta   90.00
_cell.angle_gamma   90.00
#
_symmetry.space_group_name_H-M   'P 1'
#
loop_
_entity.id
_entity.type
_entity.pdbx_description
1 polymer ?
#
loop_
_entity_poly.entity_id
_entity_poly.type
_entity_poly.pdbx_seq_one_letter_code
_entity_poly.pdbx_strand_id
1 'polypeptide(L)'
;MYSFKKIETILIVILLTSVLLPTMTIPVTPEETIETKDLYLLRVEHYLELEATENTDSFSVKYVFPPDYGYQVPIVLDLLNETTANVLSYSIEPYGVESNRVVNFTIGPMQQDEHQMIHFTIWVLVEHHDFSDIPTDKPLPDWRTNHPKEVKEWLSRSEMVQIYRPRIKLQAERLEGTNDNVLSYAQNISSFIKNHRYGFFLLQLWTRTFLKQDAMTTLRINGENVGRSHLACALFRTQHIPARVILAHNDQGFWTQMHYMVEYYVPDYGWVLLDPTKGLTPYPTHRQVINRICSIKDEQDTKKDYIYPFMKGEERWIWIDTDSVKPYYVDCDQASKSQMFTETMVSVKPFAADYSFFRTQNVFSQYQKFLGSTSLTASDQHHVENAIEFQTQSCNALVETDDINEYVFYIEKAYDEYKAIE
;
A
#
# COMPACT_ATOMS: atom_id res chain seq x y z
N MET A 1 4.25 -8.49 -41.80
CA MET A 1 3.42 -8.74 -43.01
C MET A 1 2.70 -10.06 -42.79
N TYR A 2 1.52 -10.01 -42.15
CA TYR A 2 0.71 -11.19 -41.82
C TYR A 2 -0.64 -11.06 -42.53
N SER A 3 -0.99 -12.08 -43.31
CA SER A 3 -2.11 -12.11 -44.23
C SER A 3 -3.40 -12.52 -43.50
N PHE A 4 -4.37 -11.61 -43.43
CA PHE A 4 -5.74 -11.89 -42.99
C PHE A 4 -6.52 -12.56 -44.13
N LYS A 5 -6.93 -13.81 -43.94
CA LYS A 5 -7.92 -14.48 -44.80
C LYS A 5 -9.33 -14.17 -44.32
N LYS A 6 -10.15 -13.77 -45.28
CA LYS A 6 -11.59 -13.48 -45.20
C LYS A 6 -12.39 -14.65 -44.62
N ILE A 7 -13.29 -14.35 -43.69
CA ILE A 7 -14.39 -15.21 -43.27
C ILE A 7 -15.64 -14.70 -43.99
N GLU A 8 -16.17 -15.50 -44.91
CA GLU A 8 -17.46 -15.28 -45.56
C GLU A 8 -18.56 -16.04 -44.82
N THR A 9 -19.52 -15.27 -44.31
CA THR A 9 -20.96 -15.49 -44.19
C THR A 9 -21.51 -16.87 -44.57
N ILE A 10 -22.03 -17.62 -43.58
CA ILE A 10 -23.20 -18.51 -43.77
C ILE A 10 -24.16 -18.30 -42.59
N LEU A 11 -25.24 -17.58 -42.88
CA LEU A 11 -26.41 -17.39 -42.05
C LEU A 11 -27.45 -18.40 -42.58
N ILE A 12 -27.68 -19.52 -41.89
CA ILE A 12 -28.81 -20.42 -42.17
C ILE A 12 -29.70 -20.48 -40.95
N VAL A 13 -30.90 -19.97 -41.17
CA VAL A 13 -32.10 -20.04 -40.36
C VAL A 13 -32.43 -21.50 -40.05
N ILE A 14 -32.29 -21.90 -38.78
CA ILE A 14 -33.03 -23.03 -38.21
C ILE A 14 -33.87 -22.44 -37.08
N LEU A 15 -35.09 -22.05 -37.45
CA LEU A 15 -36.14 -21.64 -36.54
C LEU A 15 -37.33 -22.55 -36.82
N LEU A 16 -37.94 -23.04 -35.74
CA LEU A 16 -39.15 -23.85 -35.65
C LEU A 16 -38.98 -25.36 -35.92
N THR A 17 -38.64 -26.08 -34.85
CA THR A 17 -39.39 -27.25 -34.33
C THR A 17 -38.69 -27.80 -33.08
N SER A 18 -38.69 -27.05 -31.98
CA SER A 18 -38.47 -27.62 -30.65
C SER A 18 -39.80 -27.73 -29.93
N VAL A 19 -40.22 -28.98 -29.78
CA VAL A 19 -41.39 -29.45 -29.08
C VAL A 19 -41.34 -28.96 -27.64
N LEU A 20 -42.44 -28.34 -27.19
CA LEU A 20 -42.75 -28.02 -25.80
C LEU A 20 -42.69 -29.29 -24.95
N LEU A 21 -41.59 -29.47 -24.22
CA LEU A 21 -41.53 -30.35 -23.06
C LEU A 21 -41.75 -29.49 -21.81
N PRO A 22 -42.63 -29.90 -20.88
CA PRO A 22 -42.82 -29.18 -19.62
C PRO A 22 -41.54 -29.29 -18.80
N THR A 23 -40.88 -28.16 -18.54
CA THR A 23 -39.78 -28.07 -17.58
C THR A 23 -40.35 -28.29 -16.19
N MET A 24 -40.10 -29.46 -15.61
CA MET A 24 -40.23 -29.66 -14.17
C MET A 24 -39.23 -28.73 -13.48
N THR A 25 -39.71 -27.63 -12.92
CA THR A 25 -38.95 -26.81 -11.98
C THR A 25 -38.84 -27.59 -10.68
N ILE A 26 -37.69 -28.23 -10.48
CA ILE A 26 -37.27 -28.67 -9.16
C ILE A 26 -37.12 -27.39 -8.32
N PRO A 27 -37.77 -27.28 -7.14
CA PRO A 27 -37.50 -26.18 -6.25
C PRO A 27 -36.06 -26.32 -5.79
N VAL A 28 -35.19 -25.48 -6.34
CA VAL A 28 -33.85 -25.26 -5.80
C VAL A 28 -34.10 -24.57 -4.46
N THR A 29 -33.95 -25.34 -3.38
CA THR A 29 -33.80 -24.79 -2.03
C THR A 29 -32.70 -23.72 -2.13
N PRO A 30 -32.93 -22.47 -1.69
CA PRO A 30 -31.86 -21.48 -1.71
C PRO A 30 -30.69 -22.07 -0.92
N GLU A 31 -29.55 -22.28 -1.58
CA GLU A 31 -28.30 -22.49 -0.86
C GLU A 31 -28.15 -21.29 0.06
N GLU A 32 -28.15 -21.54 1.37
CA GLU A 32 -27.69 -20.55 2.33
C GLU A 32 -26.30 -20.15 1.88
N THR A 33 -26.17 -18.97 1.26
CA THR A 33 -24.88 -18.36 0.99
C THR A 33 -24.27 -18.11 2.35
N ILE A 34 -23.39 -19.02 2.77
CA ILE A 34 -22.58 -18.83 3.97
C ILE A 34 -21.74 -17.60 3.70
N GLU A 35 -22.01 -16.53 4.45
CA GLU A 35 -21.20 -15.32 4.40
C GLU A 35 -19.76 -15.69 4.78
N THR A 36 -18.82 -15.34 3.90
CA THR A 36 -17.38 -15.58 4.10
C THR A 36 -16.61 -14.28 3.95
N LYS A 37 -15.48 -14.19 4.65
CA LYS A 37 -14.46 -13.16 4.48
C LYS A 37 -13.21 -13.80 3.89
N ASP A 38 -12.59 -13.11 2.94
CA ASP A 38 -11.34 -13.56 2.34
C ASP A 38 -10.17 -12.89 3.07
N LEU A 39 -9.24 -13.70 3.55
CA LEU A 39 -7.99 -13.27 4.15
C LEU A 39 -6.83 -13.59 3.22
N TYR A 40 -5.94 -12.63 3.04
CA TYR A 40 -4.74 -12.75 2.23
C TYR A 40 -3.52 -12.68 3.12
N LEU A 41 -2.60 -13.63 2.93
CA LEU A 41 -1.26 -13.52 3.49
C LEU A 41 -0.37 -12.91 2.41
N LEU A 42 0.09 -11.68 2.68
CA LEU A 42 0.97 -10.94 1.79
C LEU A 42 2.38 -10.88 2.37
N ARG A 43 3.38 -10.97 1.51
CA ARG A 43 4.78 -10.76 1.88
C ARG A 43 5.35 -9.61 1.06
N VAL A 44 5.94 -8.63 1.72
CA VAL A 44 6.70 -7.56 1.06
C VAL A 44 8.17 -7.85 1.24
N GLU A 45 8.91 -7.90 0.14
CA GLU A 45 10.35 -8.13 0.13
C GLU A 45 11.10 -6.86 -0.23
N HIS A 46 12.22 -6.64 0.46
CA HIS A 46 13.02 -5.43 0.35
C HIS A 46 14.49 -5.76 0.24
N TYR A 47 15.13 -5.18 -0.77
CA TYR A 47 16.56 -5.02 -0.87
C TYR A 47 16.86 -3.55 -0.57
N LEU A 48 17.54 -3.25 0.52
CA LEU A 48 17.97 -1.90 0.87
C LEU A 48 19.50 -1.83 0.83
N GLU A 49 20.01 -1.29 -0.27
CA GLU A 49 21.42 -1.11 -0.54
C GLU A 49 21.86 0.28 -0.11
N LEU A 50 22.99 0.34 0.58
CA LEU A 50 23.57 1.54 1.17
C LEU A 50 24.98 1.71 0.63
N GLU A 51 25.34 2.94 0.28
CA GLU A 51 26.68 3.32 -0.17
C GLU A 51 27.23 4.39 0.76
N ALA A 52 28.40 4.13 1.34
CA ALA A 52 29.12 5.12 2.14
C ALA A 52 29.93 6.05 1.23
N THR A 53 29.62 7.35 1.26
CA THR A 53 30.38 8.37 0.52
C THR A 53 31.62 8.83 1.26
N GLU A 54 31.69 8.57 2.58
CA GLU A 54 32.83 8.82 3.45
C GLU A 54 32.87 7.73 4.52
N ASN A 55 34.00 7.58 5.23
CA ASN A 55 34.05 6.71 6.40
C ASN A 55 33.03 7.17 7.45
N THR A 56 32.24 6.24 7.98
CA THR A 56 31.25 6.52 9.03
C THR A 56 31.36 5.51 10.16
N ASP A 57 31.10 5.98 11.37
CA ASP A 57 30.84 5.11 12.51
C ASP A 57 29.44 4.47 12.37
N SER A 58 28.99 3.76 13.41
CA SER A 58 27.63 3.22 13.44
C SER A 58 26.57 4.31 13.28
N PHE A 59 25.53 3.99 12.51
CA PHE A 59 24.48 4.92 12.11
C PHE A 59 23.12 4.22 12.06
N SER A 60 22.04 5.01 12.00
CA SER A 60 20.66 4.51 11.97
C SER A 60 20.03 4.71 10.60
N VAL A 61 19.32 3.68 10.14
CA VAL A 61 18.52 3.71 8.92
C VAL A 61 17.08 3.38 9.27
N LYS A 62 16.20 4.38 9.12
CA LYS A 62 14.75 4.20 9.24
C LYS A 62 14.15 3.96 7.87
N TYR A 63 13.33 2.92 7.75
CA TYR A 63 12.58 2.59 6.55
C TYR A 63 11.10 2.44 6.89
N VAL A 64 10.20 2.85 6.01
CA VAL A 64 8.74 2.74 6.24
C VAL A 64 8.32 1.30 6.53
N PHE A 65 7.42 1.13 7.49
CA PHE A 65 6.95 -0.17 7.91
C PHE A 65 5.41 -0.20 7.89
N PRO A 66 4.78 -1.26 7.36
CA PRO A 66 3.32 -1.38 7.33
C PRO A 66 2.68 -1.10 8.70
N PRO A 67 1.69 -0.20 8.79
CA PRO A 67 0.97 0.02 10.02
C PRO A 67 -0.08 -1.09 10.23
N ASP A 68 -0.47 -1.29 11.49
CA ASP A 68 -1.77 -1.88 11.83
C ASP A 68 -2.85 -0.87 11.42
N TYR A 69 -3.64 -1.21 10.40
CA TYR A 69 -4.49 -0.27 9.71
C TYR A 69 -5.72 -0.92 9.11
N GLY A 70 -6.83 -0.88 9.85
CA GLY A 70 -8.19 -1.21 9.38
C GLY A 70 -8.35 -2.66 8.92
N TYR A 71 -7.83 -2.95 7.73
CA TYR A 71 -7.90 -4.22 7.02
C TYR A 71 -6.53 -4.88 6.83
N GLN A 72 -5.45 -4.36 7.43
CA GLN A 72 -4.13 -4.99 7.39
C GLN A 72 -3.45 -4.98 8.75
N VAL A 73 -2.74 -6.05 9.07
CA VAL A 73 -1.95 -6.19 10.30
C VAL A 73 -0.59 -6.81 9.96
N PRO A 74 0.52 -6.13 10.29
CA PRO A 74 1.85 -6.72 10.13
C PRO A 74 2.01 -7.89 11.11
N ILE A 75 2.64 -8.97 10.66
CA ILE A 75 2.85 -10.18 11.46
C ILE A 75 4.28 -10.17 12.00
N VAL A 76 5.28 -10.24 11.12
CA VAL A 76 6.69 -10.38 11.50
C VAL A 76 7.59 -9.80 10.41
N LEU A 77 8.79 -9.37 10.81
CA LEU A 77 9.87 -8.97 9.90
C LEU A 77 10.96 -10.03 9.97
N ASP A 78 11.36 -10.57 8.83
CA ASP A 78 12.45 -11.54 8.73
C ASP A 78 13.65 -10.88 8.03
N LEU A 79 14.79 -10.80 8.73
CA LEU A 79 16.08 -10.51 8.09
C LEU A 79 16.58 -11.77 7.37
N LEU A 80 16.89 -11.64 6.09
CA LEU A 80 17.28 -12.77 5.26
C LEU A 80 18.80 -12.95 5.25
N ASN A 81 19.24 -14.20 5.06
CA ASN A 81 20.64 -14.61 5.12
C ASN A 81 21.54 -13.95 4.06
N GLU A 82 20.94 -13.38 3.01
CA GLU A 82 21.66 -12.66 1.96
C GLU A 82 22.08 -11.24 2.41
N THR A 83 21.56 -10.75 3.55
CA THR A 83 21.98 -9.48 4.18
C THR A 83 23.50 -9.43 4.33
N THR A 84 24.12 -8.44 3.71
CA THR A 84 25.56 -8.18 3.82
C THR A 84 25.88 -7.07 4.83
N ALA A 85 24.88 -6.28 5.21
CA ALA A 85 25.02 -5.22 6.18
C ALA A 85 25.29 -5.77 7.59
N ASN A 86 26.16 -5.08 8.33
CA ASN A 86 26.41 -5.38 9.74
C ASN A 86 25.28 -4.78 10.62
N VAL A 87 24.10 -5.41 10.61
CA VAL A 87 22.95 -4.98 11.41
C VAL A 87 23.21 -5.32 12.89
N LEU A 88 23.46 -4.30 13.71
CA LEU A 88 23.73 -4.45 15.14
C LEU A 88 22.45 -4.68 15.95
N SER A 89 21.37 -4.00 15.55
CA SER A 89 20.05 -4.11 16.17
C SER A 89 18.99 -3.51 15.24
N TYR A 90 17.72 -3.85 15.49
CA TYR A 90 16.60 -3.13 14.88
C TYR A 90 15.38 -3.11 15.79
N SER A 91 14.52 -2.10 15.61
CA SER A 91 13.27 -1.91 16.34
C SER A 91 12.18 -1.41 15.39
N ILE A 92 10.91 -1.52 15.79
CA ILE A 92 9.78 -0.92 15.06
C ILE A 92 9.22 0.21 15.91
N GLU A 93 9.19 1.42 15.37
CA GLU A 93 8.88 2.65 16.11
C GLU A 93 7.70 3.41 15.46
N PRO A 94 6.85 4.10 16.25
CA PRO A 94 5.90 5.08 15.73
C PRO A 94 6.59 6.23 14.99
N TYR A 95 6.00 6.72 13.89
CA TYR A 95 6.58 7.81 13.10
C TYR A 95 5.57 8.78 12.50
N GLY A 96 5.50 10.01 13.02
CA GLY A 96 4.65 11.06 12.46
C GLY A 96 3.17 10.86 12.81
N VAL A 97 2.32 10.59 11.81
CA VAL A 97 0.90 10.27 12.02
C VAL A 97 0.79 9.03 12.92
N GLU A 98 -0.19 9.01 13.83
CA GLU A 98 -0.29 8.01 14.91
C GLU A 98 -0.21 6.55 14.44
N SER A 99 -0.80 6.21 13.29
CA SER A 99 -0.77 4.85 12.75
C SER A 99 0.57 4.45 12.13
N ASN A 100 1.34 5.40 11.59
CA ASN A 100 2.55 5.11 10.84
C ASN A 100 3.63 4.45 11.71
N ARG A 101 4.39 3.56 11.08
CA ARG A 101 5.54 2.88 11.68
C ARG A 101 6.75 2.99 10.77
N VAL A 102 7.93 2.86 11.38
CA VAL A 102 9.19 2.65 10.68
C VAL A 102 9.94 1.52 11.36
N VAL A 103 10.68 0.74 10.57
CA VAL A 103 11.74 -0.12 11.11
C VAL A 103 13.01 0.72 11.18
N ASN A 104 13.67 0.71 12.33
CA ASN A 104 14.89 1.46 12.60
C ASN A 104 16.05 0.47 12.76
N PHE A 105 16.91 0.36 11.74
CA PHE A 105 18.10 -0.49 11.77
C PHE A 105 19.30 0.31 12.29
N THR A 106 20.04 -0.23 13.24
CA THR A 106 21.36 0.27 13.61
C THR A 106 22.40 -0.52 12.84
N ILE A 107 23.15 0.15 11.96
CA ILE A 107 24.18 -0.45 11.12
C ILE A 107 25.54 -0.12 11.71
N GLY A 108 26.46 -1.09 11.65
CA GLY A 108 27.85 -0.91 12.06
C GLY A 108 28.60 0.09 11.18
N PRO A 109 29.88 0.36 11.49
CA PRO A 109 30.71 1.26 10.70
C PRO A 109 30.83 0.82 9.24
N MET A 110 30.93 1.80 8.34
CA MET A 110 31.22 1.59 6.91
C MET A 110 32.43 2.41 6.49
N GLN A 111 33.26 1.84 5.62
CA GLN A 111 34.35 2.57 4.96
C GLN A 111 33.83 3.30 3.72
N GLN A 112 34.54 4.35 3.32
CA GLN A 112 34.26 5.06 2.07
C GLN A 112 34.23 4.08 0.88
N ASP A 113 33.25 4.27 0.00
CA ASP A 113 32.96 3.46 -1.18
C ASP A 113 32.51 2.02 -0.86
N GLU A 114 32.26 1.69 0.41
CA GLU A 114 31.67 0.41 0.81
C GLU A 114 30.18 0.36 0.48
N HIS A 115 29.74 -0.81 0.00
CA HIS A 115 28.34 -1.15 -0.22
C HIS A 115 27.89 -2.21 0.78
N GLN A 116 26.75 -1.97 1.42
CA GLN A 116 26.11 -2.92 2.33
C GLN A 116 24.62 -3.03 2.02
N MET A 117 24.08 -4.24 2.13
CA MET A 117 22.70 -4.55 1.81
C MET A 117 21.96 -5.10 3.03
N ILE A 118 20.80 -4.56 3.32
CA ILE A 118 19.81 -5.13 4.24
C ILE A 118 18.74 -5.80 3.38
N HIS A 119 18.63 -7.13 3.45
CA HIS A 119 17.61 -7.91 2.75
C HIS A 119 16.61 -8.44 3.76
N PHE A 120 15.36 -8.00 3.65
CA PHE A 120 14.34 -8.34 4.63
C PHE A 120 12.97 -8.49 4.00
N THR A 121 12.10 -9.25 4.69
CA THR A 121 10.71 -9.38 4.32
C THR A 121 9.79 -8.99 5.47
N ILE A 122 8.59 -8.54 5.13
CA ILE A 122 7.54 -8.22 6.09
C ILE A 122 6.30 -9.01 5.68
N TRP A 123 5.81 -9.83 6.60
CA TRP A 123 4.56 -10.56 6.44
C TRP A 123 3.39 -9.72 6.95
N VAL A 124 2.30 -9.69 6.22
CA VAL A 124 1.10 -8.89 6.53
C VAL A 124 -0.14 -9.72 6.27
N LEU A 125 -1.01 -9.82 7.28
CA LEU A 125 -2.36 -10.36 7.11
C LEU A 125 -3.27 -9.25 6.60
N VAL A 126 -4.02 -9.49 5.52
CA VAL A 126 -4.90 -8.51 4.91
C VAL A 126 -6.31 -9.07 4.74
N GLU A 127 -7.32 -8.35 5.22
CA GLU A 127 -8.73 -8.62 4.97
C GLU A 127 -9.10 -8.01 3.62
N HIS A 128 -9.75 -8.81 2.77
CA HIS A 128 -10.21 -8.32 1.49
C HIS A 128 -11.45 -7.43 1.63
N HIS A 129 -11.31 -6.19 1.19
CA HIS A 129 -12.43 -5.32 0.85
C HIS A 129 -12.34 -4.96 -0.64
N ASP A 130 -13.40 -5.28 -1.37
CA ASP A 130 -13.63 -4.83 -2.74
C ASP A 130 -14.37 -3.49 -2.79
N PHE A 131 -14.85 -3.03 -1.63
CA PHE A 131 -15.64 -1.82 -1.43
C PHE A 131 -16.97 -1.83 -2.22
N SER A 132 -17.53 -3.02 -2.47
CA SER A 132 -18.82 -3.19 -3.14
C SER A 132 -20.00 -2.63 -2.35
N ASP A 133 -19.81 -2.38 -1.06
CA ASP A 133 -20.78 -1.83 -0.11
C ASP A 133 -20.73 -0.29 0.00
N ILE A 134 -19.90 0.41 -0.79
CA ILE A 134 -19.88 1.88 -0.81
C ILE A 134 -21.26 2.41 -1.22
N PRO A 135 -21.85 3.32 -0.41
CA PRO A 135 -23.10 3.94 -0.79
C PRO A 135 -22.93 4.84 -2.02
N THR A 136 -23.64 4.50 -3.10
CA THR A 136 -23.55 5.17 -4.42
C THR A 136 -24.30 6.49 -4.47
N ASP A 137 -25.09 6.81 -3.44
CA ASP A 137 -25.96 7.99 -3.34
C ASP A 137 -25.35 9.11 -2.48
N LYS A 138 -24.15 8.93 -1.92
CA LYS A 138 -23.51 9.93 -1.06
C LYS A 138 -23.15 11.18 -1.86
N PRO A 139 -23.78 12.34 -1.58
CA PRO A 139 -23.59 13.52 -2.37
C PRO A 139 -22.18 14.09 -2.21
N LEU A 140 -21.73 14.87 -3.19
CA LEU A 140 -20.51 15.65 -3.05
C LEU A 140 -20.62 16.60 -1.84
N PRO A 141 -19.62 16.59 -0.94
CA PRO A 141 -19.61 17.52 0.19
C PRO A 141 -19.41 18.95 -0.30
N ASP A 142 -20.00 19.90 0.41
CA ASP A 142 -19.75 21.33 0.22
C ASP A 142 -18.86 21.90 1.33
N TRP A 143 -18.52 23.18 1.24
CA TRP A 143 -17.71 23.87 2.25
C TRP A 143 -18.36 23.91 3.65
N ARG A 144 -19.67 23.65 3.75
CA ARG A 144 -20.43 23.63 5.02
C ARG A 144 -20.47 22.24 5.64
N THR A 145 -20.07 21.22 4.89
CA THR A 145 -20.11 19.83 5.34
C THR A 145 -19.22 19.68 6.57
N ASN A 146 -19.85 19.27 7.68
CA ASN A 146 -19.14 19.08 8.93
C ASN A 146 -18.49 17.70 8.95
N HIS A 147 -17.31 17.60 8.32
CA HIS A 147 -16.48 16.41 8.36
C HIS A 147 -16.08 16.04 9.79
N PRO A 148 -15.82 14.75 10.08
CA PRO A 148 -15.20 14.34 11.34
C PRO A 148 -13.86 15.05 11.59
N LYS A 149 -13.49 15.27 12.86
CA LYS A 149 -12.31 16.08 13.23
C LYS A 149 -11.02 15.48 12.65
N GLU A 150 -10.93 14.17 12.69
CA GLU A 150 -9.84 13.32 12.23
C GLU A 150 -9.60 13.42 10.72
N VAL A 151 -10.59 13.84 9.92
CA VAL A 151 -10.40 13.97 8.46
C VAL A 151 -10.22 15.40 7.99
N LYS A 152 -10.51 16.41 8.83
CA LYS A 152 -10.49 17.84 8.43
C LYS A 152 -9.13 18.31 7.95
N GLU A 153 -8.04 17.80 8.51
CA GLU A 153 -6.70 18.21 8.08
C GLU A 153 -6.44 17.90 6.61
N TRP A 154 -7.05 16.83 6.08
CA TRP A 154 -6.90 16.34 4.71
C TRP A 154 -7.70 17.14 3.68
N LEU A 155 -8.32 18.24 4.08
CA LEU A 155 -8.87 19.27 3.19
C LEU A 155 -7.83 20.36 2.89
N SER A 156 -6.70 20.34 3.59
CA SER A 156 -5.69 21.40 3.51
C SER A 156 -4.91 21.35 2.22
N ARG A 157 -4.45 22.54 1.79
CA ARG A 157 -3.44 22.66 0.76
C ARG A 157 -2.06 22.28 1.29
N SER A 158 -1.16 21.95 0.38
CA SER A 158 0.28 21.83 0.64
C SER A 158 1.10 22.38 -0.53
N GLU A 159 2.41 22.19 -0.50
CA GLU A 159 3.26 22.56 -1.64
C GLU A 159 2.98 21.66 -2.86
N MET A 160 2.79 20.36 -2.63
CA MET A 160 2.49 19.40 -3.68
C MET A 160 1.01 19.37 -4.08
N VAL A 161 0.09 19.64 -3.15
CA VAL A 161 -1.37 19.59 -3.37
C VAL A 161 -1.97 21.00 -3.40
N GLN A 162 -2.04 21.57 -4.60
CA GLN A 162 -2.23 23.02 -4.82
C GLN A 162 -3.69 23.44 -5.13
N ILE A 163 -4.62 23.14 -4.21
CA ILE A 163 -6.09 23.28 -4.38
C ILE A 163 -6.61 24.67 -4.75
N TYR A 164 -5.83 25.74 -4.53
CA TYR A 164 -6.22 27.11 -4.84
C TYR A 164 -5.81 27.59 -6.23
N ARG A 165 -5.12 26.75 -7.02
CA ARG A 165 -4.73 27.11 -8.40
C ARG A 165 -5.97 27.14 -9.30
N PRO A 166 -6.22 28.23 -10.07
CA PRO A 166 -7.39 28.32 -10.93
C PRO A 166 -7.54 27.17 -11.93
N ARG A 167 -6.43 26.62 -12.46
CA ARG A 167 -6.48 25.47 -13.37
C ARG A 167 -6.88 24.17 -12.69
N ILE A 168 -6.47 23.97 -11.43
CA ILE A 168 -6.89 22.81 -10.63
C ILE A 168 -8.39 22.92 -10.37
N LYS A 169 -8.87 24.10 -9.95
CA LYS A 169 -10.30 24.37 -9.74
C LYS A 169 -11.14 24.12 -10.98
N LEU A 170 -10.76 24.73 -12.10
CA LEU A 170 -11.47 24.54 -13.37
C LEU A 170 -11.48 23.07 -13.82
N GLN A 171 -10.38 22.33 -13.59
CA GLN A 171 -10.34 20.91 -13.92
C GLN A 171 -11.22 20.08 -12.96
N ALA A 172 -11.25 20.42 -11.68
CA ALA A 172 -12.11 19.77 -10.69
C ALA A 172 -13.59 19.97 -11.01
N GLU A 173 -14.00 21.21 -11.34
CA GLU A 173 -15.36 21.57 -11.80
C GLU A 173 -15.73 20.84 -13.10
N ARG A 174 -14.78 20.72 -14.04
CA ARG A 174 -15.00 19.98 -15.29
C ARG A 174 -15.23 18.49 -15.05
N LEU A 175 -14.51 17.88 -14.11
CA LEU A 175 -14.65 16.46 -13.78
C LEU A 175 -15.89 16.19 -12.93
N GLU A 176 -16.31 17.18 -12.15
CA GLU A 176 -17.57 17.17 -11.41
C GLU A 176 -18.72 17.11 -12.41
N GLY A 177 -18.77 18.01 -13.39
CA GLY A 177 -19.73 17.95 -14.49
C GLY A 177 -21.18 17.90 -13.99
N THR A 178 -21.86 16.76 -14.21
CA THR A 178 -23.21 16.48 -13.70
C THR A 178 -23.23 15.40 -12.62
N ASN A 179 -22.08 15.00 -12.07
CA ASN A 179 -22.03 14.03 -10.99
C ASN A 179 -22.63 14.63 -9.73
N ASP A 180 -23.46 13.85 -9.07
CA ASP A 180 -24.08 14.21 -7.81
C ASP A 180 -23.41 13.53 -6.61
N ASN A 181 -22.64 12.45 -6.82
CA ASN A 181 -22.06 11.62 -5.76
C ASN A 181 -20.54 11.48 -5.80
N VAL A 182 -19.97 11.18 -4.62
CA VAL A 182 -18.52 11.07 -4.38
C VAL A 182 -17.87 9.98 -5.24
N LEU A 183 -18.49 8.80 -5.34
CA LEU A 183 -17.92 7.66 -6.04
C LEU A 183 -17.81 7.91 -7.55
N SER A 184 -18.85 8.46 -8.16
CA SER A 184 -18.86 8.80 -9.60
C SER A 184 -17.81 9.87 -9.91
N TYR A 185 -17.63 10.84 -9.00
CA TYR A 185 -16.57 11.83 -9.12
C TYR A 185 -15.16 11.22 -9.00
N ALA A 186 -14.96 10.29 -8.06
CA ALA A 186 -13.71 9.55 -7.90
C ALA A 186 -13.36 8.72 -9.15
N GLN A 187 -14.35 8.07 -9.76
CA GLN A 187 -14.18 7.33 -11.02
C GLN A 187 -13.75 8.27 -12.17
N ASN A 188 -14.35 9.45 -12.27
CA ASN A 188 -13.94 10.46 -13.24
C ASN A 188 -12.51 10.95 -13.02
N ILE A 189 -12.12 11.20 -11.76
CA ILE A 189 -10.73 11.56 -11.40
C ILE A 189 -9.76 10.46 -11.82
N SER A 190 -10.03 9.21 -11.43
CA SER A 190 -9.12 8.07 -11.70
C SER A 190 -8.93 7.85 -13.20
N SER A 191 -10.02 7.88 -13.99
CA SER A 191 -9.99 7.75 -15.45
C SER A 191 -9.26 8.92 -16.12
N PHE A 192 -9.51 10.16 -15.65
CA PHE A 192 -8.80 11.33 -16.17
C PHE A 192 -7.31 11.24 -15.90
N ILE A 193 -6.89 10.93 -14.67
CA ILE A 193 -5.48 10.93 -14.29
C ILE A 193 -4.69 9.88 -15.09
N LYS A 194 -5.23 8.68 -15.25
CA LYS A 194 -4.60 7.63 -16.07
C LYS A 194 -4.33 8.08 -17.51
N ASN A 195 -5.31 8.74 -18.13
CA ASN A 195 -5.33 8.96 -19.57
C ASN A 195 -4.84 10.34 -20.02
N HIS A 196 -4.95 11.37 -19.16
CA HIS A 196 -4.64 12.74 -19.57
C HIS A 196 -3.17 12.88 -19.95
N ARG A 197 -2.90 13.41 -21.15
CA ARG A 197 -1.53 13.70 -21.60
C ARG A 197 -0.57 12.50 -21.49
N TYR A 198 -1.08 11.27 -21.61
CA TYR A 198 -0.29 10.05 -21.42
C TYR A 198 0.94 9.99 -22.35
N GLY A 199 0.85 10.52 -23.57
CA GLY A 199 2.01 10.65 -24.47
C GLY A 199 3.16 11.50 -23.90
N PHE A 200 2.86 12.53 -23.10
CA PHE A 200 3.90 13.31 -22.41
C PHE A 200 4.53 12.54 -21.26
N PHE A 201 3.76 11.69 -20.57
CA PHE A 201 4.32 10.75 -19.59
C PHE A 201 5.29 9.77 -20.27
N LEU A 202 4.88 9.14 -21.37
CA LEU A 202 5.75 8.23 -22.13
C LEU A 202 7.01 8.92 -22.64
N LEU A 203 6.89 10.18 -23.10
CA LEU A 203 8.04 10.97 -23.51
C LEU A 203 9.01 11.21 -22.34
N GLN A 204 8.50 11.65 -21.19
CA GLN A 204 9.31 11.88 -19.98
C GLN A 204 10.02 10.60 -19.51
N LEU A 205 9.33 9.46 -19.56
CA LEU A 205 9.88 8.16 -19.22
C LEU A 205 11.01 7.77 -20.17
N TRP A 206 10.79 7.90 -21.48
CA TRP A 206 11.77 7.58 -22.51
C TRP A 206 13.02 8.47 -22.44
N THR A 207 12.84 9.76 -22.17
CA THR A 207 13.96 10.72 -22.05
C THR A 207 14.56 10.78 -20.64
N ARG A 208 13.96 10.10 -19.65
CA ARG A 208 14.32 10.20 -18.22
C ARG A 208 14.31 11.64 -17.67
N THR A 209 13.39 12.47 -18.16
CA THR A 209 13.29 13.90 -17.80
C THR A 209 12.03 14.20 -16.99
N PHE A 210 11.71 13.35 -16.02
CA PHE A 210 10.63 13.66 -15.07
C PHE A 210 10.94 14.94 -14.31
N LEU A 211 9.97 15.84 -14.24
CA LEU A 211 10.09 17.12 -13.55
C LEU A 211 9.48 17.03 -12.14
N LYS A 212 9.17 18.18 -11.55
CA LYS A 212 8.46 18.27 -10.27
C LYS A 212 7.12 17.54 -10.34
N GLN A 213 6.85 16.71 -9.34
CA GLN A 213 5.67 15.87 -9.22
C GLN A 213 4.58 16.53 -8.35
N ASP A 214 4.41 17.85 -8.44
CA ASP A 214 3.27 18.52 -7.79
C ASP A 214 2.00 18.44 -8.66
N ALA A 215 0.84 18.67 -8.06
CA ALA A 215 -0.46 18.56 -8.72
C ALA A 215 -0.57 19.43 -9.98
N MET A 216 -0.07 20.66 -9.96
CA MET A 216 -0.18 21.60 -11.08
C MET A 216 0.73 21.23 -12.25
N THR A 217 1.93 20.76 -11.95
CA THR A 217 2.88 20.27 -12.95
C THR A 217 2.33 18.99 -13.57
N THR A 218 1.85 18.06 -12.75
CA THR A 218 1.20 16.82 -13.21
C THR A 218 0.00 17.14 -14.11
N LEU A 219 -0.89 18.07 -13.74
CA LEU A 219 -2.00 18.48 -14.61
C LEU A 219 -1.53 18.99 -16.00
N ARG A 220 -0.36 19.63 -16.05
CA ARG A 220 0.20 20.20 -17.28
C ARG A 220 0.89 19.16 -18.17
N ILE A 221 1.53 18.14 -17.62
CA ILE A 221 2.39 17.25 -18.42
C ILE A 221 2.23 15.75 -18.09
N ASN A 222 1.27 15.40 -17.24
CA ASN A 222 1.19 14.12 -16.53
C ASN A 222 2.44 13.90 -15.63
N GLY A 223 2.43 12.87 -14.81
CA GLY A 223 3.48 12.54 -13.87
C GLY A 223 3.59 11.05 -13.66
N GLU A 224 4.57 10.69 -12.84
CA GLU A 224 4.72 9.36 -12.25
C GLU A 224 3.61 9.17 -11.17
N ASN A 225 3.49 7.96 -10.59
CA ASN A 225 2.52 7.61 -9.56
C ASN A 225 2.42 8.64 -8.42
N VAL A 226 3.54 9.24 -7.97
CA VAL A 226 3.54 10.30 -6.95
C VAL A 226 2.83 11.57 -7.41
N GLY A 227 3.16 12.06 -8.61
CA GLY A 227 2.54 13.29 -9.15
C GLY A 227 1.06 13.09 -9.45
N ARG A 228 0.70 11.90 -9.95
CA ARG A 228 -0.68 11.48 -10.15
C ARG A 228 -1.47 11.44 -8.83
N SER A 229 -0.86 10.96 -7.76
CA SER A 229 -1.45 10.94 -6.41
C SER A 229 -1.68 12.36 -5.88
N HIS A 230 -0.71 13.27 -6.06
CA HIS A 230 -0.88 14.69 -5.72
C HIS A 230 -2.00 15.36 -6.51
N LEU A 231 -2.11 15.08 -7.81
CA LEU A 231 -3.19 15.61 -8.64
C LEU A 231 -4.56 15.07 -8.20
N ALA A 232 -4.67 13.77 -7.91
CA ALA A 232 -5.90 13.18 -7.37
C ALA A 232 -6.32 13.87 -6.07
N CYS A 233 -5.41 13.99 -5.09
CA CYS A 233 -5.68 14.71 -3.85
C CYS A 233 -6.10 16.16 -4.10
N ALA A 234 -5.47 16.85 -5.03
CA ALA A 234 -5.81 18.24 -5.33
C ALA A 234 -7.24 18.37 -5.90
N LEU A 235 -7.64 17.45 -6.77
CA LEU A 235 -8.98 17.44 -7.36
C LEU A 235 -10.05 17.11 -6.31
N PHE A 236 -9.83 16.09 -5.47
CA PHE A 236 -10.74 15.76 -4.36
C PHE A 236 -10.90 16.91 -3.36
N ARG A 237 -9.78 17.44 -2.86
CA ARG A 237 -9.79 18.49 -1.83
C ARG A 237 -10.40 19.80 -2.34
N THR A 238 -10.30 20.08 -3.64
CA THR A 238 -11.01 21.22 -4.24
C THR A 238 -12.52 21.07 -4.18
N GLN A 239 -13.05 19.84 -4.23
CA GLN A 239 -14.47 19.53 -4.05
C GLN A 239 -14.81 19.13 -2.61
N HIS A 240 -14.04 19.63 -1.63
CA HIS A 240 -14.28 19.40 -0.20
C HIS A 240 -14.33 17.93 0.22
N ILE A 241 -13.73 17.03 -0.56
CA ILE A 241 -13.55 15.62 -0.22
C ILE A 241 -12.16 15.49 0.44
N PRO A 242 -12.09 15.08 1.72
CA PRO A 242 -10.81 14.78 2.36
C PRO A 242 -10.09 13.69 1.57
N ALA A 243 -8.83 13.93 1.23
CA ALA A 243 -8.01 12.96 0.49
C ALA A 243 -6.56 13.06 0.92
N ARG A 244 -5.83 11.96 0.88
CA ARG A 244 -4.42 11.87 1.32
C ARG A 244 -3.61 10.91 0.48
N VAL A 245 -2.33 11.22 0.36
CA VAL A 245 -1.36 10.34 -0.29
C VAL A 245 -0.96 9.24 0.69
N ILE A 246 -0.87 8.02 0.19
CA ILE A 246 -0.34 6.87 0.92
C ILE A 246 0.82 6.26 0.12
N LEU A 247 1.80 5.72 0.83
CA LEU A 247 2.86 4.89 0.28
C LEU A 247 2.45 3.44 0.44
N ALA A 248 2.56 2.66 -0.64
CA ALA A 248 2.17 1.27 -0.66
C ALA A 248 3.15 0.44 -1.50
N HIS A 249 3.21 -0.86 -1.20
CA HIS A 249 3.69 -1.86 -2.15
C HIS A 249 2.45 -2.48 -2.78
N ASN A 250 2.28 -2.36 -4.10
CA ASN A 250 1.14 -2.96 -4.79
C ASN A 250 1.55 -4.17 -5.61
N ASP A 251 0.54 -4.98 -5.96
CA ASP A 251 0.67 -6.10 -6.88
C ASP A 251 0.88 -5.58 -8.30
N GLN A 252 2.13 -5.26 -8.63
CA GLN A 252 2.58 -4.81 -9.96
C GLN A 252 3.30 -5.91 -10.74
N GLY A 253 3.80 -6.95 -10.07
CA GLY A 253 4.55 -8.03 -10.69
C GLY A 253 5.96 -7.65 -11.14
N PHE A 254 6.49 -6.52 -10.68
CA PHE A 254 7.88 -6.10 -10.89
C PHE A 254 8.40 -5.31 -9.68
N TRP A 255 9.72 -5.24 -9.56
CA TRP A 255 10.43 -4.53 -8.51
C TRP A 255 10.30 -3.00 -8.66
N THR A 256 10.10 -2.30 -7.55
CA THR A 256 9.94 -0.83 -7.52
C THR A 256 10.74 -0.22 -6.37
N GLN A 257 10.84 1.11 -6.30
CA GLN A 257 11.37 1.76 -5.10
C GLN A 257 10.30 1.92 -4.02
N MET A 258 9.19 2.53 -4.40
CA MET A 258 8.01 2.81 -3.59
C MET A 258 6.88 3.22 -4.52
N HIS A 259 5.64 2.83 -4.22
CA HIS A 259 4.47 3.25 -4.98
C HIS A 259 3.59 4.21 -4.19
N TYR A 260 3.03 5.20 -4.87
CA TYR A 260 2.16 6.21 -4.27
C TYR A 260 0.73 6.00 -4.77
N MET A 261 -0.18 5.96 -3.81
CA MET A 261 -1.62 5.82 -4.03
C MET A 261 -2.38 6.90 -3.24
N VAL A 262 -3.71 6.89 -3.34
CA VAL A 262 -4.57 7.87 -2.66
C VAL A 262 -5.67 7.16 -1.89
N GLU A 263 -5.96 7.70 -0.71
CA GLU A 263 -7.23 7.48 -0.03
C GLU A 263 -8.08 8.74 -0.10
N TYR A 264 -9.38 8.58 -0.33
CA TYR A 264 -10.38 9.64 -0.22
C TYR A 264 -11.51 9.22 0.71
N TYR A 265 -12.09 10.19 1.40
CA TYR A 265 -13.09 9.93 2.43
C TYR A 265 -14.51 10.03 1.86
N VAL A 266 -15.28 8.94 2.01
CA VAL A 266 -16.71 8.90 1.71
C VAL A 266 -17.50 9.09 3.01
N PRO A 267 -18.40 10.09 3.12
CA PRO A 267 -19.19 10.34 4.32
C PRO A 267 -19.97 9.11 4.78
N ASP A 268 -19.95 8.85 6.09
CA ASP A 268 -20.56 7.69 6.77
C ASP A 268 -20.06 6.32 6.34
N TYR A 269 -19.01 6.26 5.51
CA TYR A 269 -18.41 5.01 5.04
C TYR A 269 -16.96 4.89 5.51
N GLY A 270 -16.11 5.88 5.19
CA GLY A 270 -14.70 5.85 5.58
C GLY A 270 -13.74 6.14 4.42
N TRP A 271 -12.49 5.72 4.57
CA TRP A 271 -11.44 5.89 3.57
C TRP A 271 -11.57 4.83 2.46
N VAL A 272 -11.51 5.27 1.21
CA VAL A 272 -11.58 4.42 0.02
C VAL A 272 -10.31 4.58 -0.80
N LEU A 273 -9.77 3.45 -1.27
CA LEU A 273 -8.54 3.42 -2.04
C LEU A 273 -8.73 3.81 -3.51
N LEU A 274 -7.73 4.48 -4.05
CA LEU A 274 -7.59 4.82 -5.46
C LEU A 274 -6.13 4.58 -5.87
N ASP A 275 -5.93 3.78 -6.92
CA ASP A 275 -4.66 3.70 -7.64
C ASP A 275 -4.75 4.61 -8.88
N PRO A 276 -4.11 5.79 -8.87
CA PRO A 276 -4.22 6.74 -9.97
C PRO A 276 -3.38 6.32 -11.18
N THR A 277 -2.44 5.38 -11.00
CA THR A 277 -1.62 4.82 -12.08
C THR A 277 -2.42 3.81 -12.89
N LYS A 278 -3.14 2.92 -12.20
CA LYS A 278 -4.07 1.97 -12.82
C LYS A 278 -5.38 2.64 -13.24
N GLY A 279 -5.70 3.82 -12.68
CA GLY A 279 -6.94 4.55 -12.91
C GLY A 279 -8.15 3.76 -12.40
N LEU A 280 -8.00 3.17 -11.22
CA LEU A 280 -8.99 2.30 -10.61
C LEU A 280 -9.37 2.85 -9.23
N THR A 281 -10.67 2.96 -9.01
CA THR A 281 -11.27 3.18 -7.69
C THR A 281 -12.68 2.57 -7.67
N PRO A 282 -13.07 1.91 -6.58
CA PRO A 282 -12.23 1.51 -5.44
C PRO A 282 -11.11 0.56 -5.86
N TYR A 283 -9.95 0.65 -5.21
CA TYR A 283 -8.85 -0.28 -5.43
C TYR A 283 -8.87 -1.35 -4.34
N PRO A 284 -8.93 -2.65 -4.67
CA PRO A 284 -9.13 -3.71 -3.68
C PRO A 284 -7.92 -3.84 -2.74
N THR A 285 -8.19 -4.09 -1.46
CA THR A 285 -7.16 -4.10 -0.40
C THR A 285 -6.11 -5.18 -0.59
N HIS A 286 -6.48 -6.39 -1.07
CA HIS A 286 -5.54 -7.51 -1.30
C HIS A 286 -4.45 -7.22 -2.33
N ARG A 287 -4.59 -6.15 -3.13
CA ARG A 287 -3.63 -5.79 -4.18
C ARG A 287 -2.57 -4.79 -3.72
N GLN A 288 -2.51 -4.52 -2.42
CA GLN A 288 -1.52 -3.61 -1.86
C GLN A 288 -1.30 -3.83 -0.36
N VAL A 289 -0.13 -3.42 0.10
CA VAL A 289 0.21 -3.22 1.51
C VAL A 289 0.53 -1.75 1.71
N ILE A 290 -0.25 -1.05 2.55
CA ILE A 290 0.06 0.33 2.95
C ILE A 290 1.29 0.27 3.84
N ASN A 291 2.27 1.13 3.57
CA ASN A 291 3.44 1.33 4.42
C ASN A 291 3.37 2.64 5.21
N ARG A 292 2.68 3.64 4.65
CA ARG A 292 2.67 4.98 5.25
C ARG A 292 1.51 5.83 4.76
N ILE A 293 0.95 6.61 5.66
CA ILE A 293 0.08 7.75 5.35
C ILE A 293 0.93 9.02 5.37
N CYS A 294 1.00 9.73 4.25
CA CYS A 294 1.76 10.97 4.12
C CYS A 294 0.96 12.13 4.72
N SER A 295 1.46 12.76 5.79
CA SER A 295 0.84 13.94 6.39
C SER A 295 0.92 15.17 5.50
N ILE A 296 0.13 16.21 5.82
CA ILE A 296 0.25 17.53 5.16
C ILE A 296 1.67 18.12 5.31
N LYS A 297 2.40 17.76 6.38
CA LYS A 297 3.80 18.14 6.57
C LYS A 297 4.73 17.38 5.63
N ASP A 298 4.45 16.12 5.35
CA ASP A 298 5.23 15.31 4.40
C ASP A 298 5.08 15.85 2.97
N GLU A 299 3.87 16.27 2.59
CA GLU A 299 3.61 16.96 1.31
C GLU A 299 4.33 18.33 1.18
N GLN A 300 5.01 18.78 2.24
CA GLN A 300 5.86 19.98 2.27
C GLN A 300 7.36 19.64 2.37
N ASP A 301 7.71 18.45 2.85
CA ASP A 301 9.09 17.96 2.99
C ASP A 301 9.33 16.78 2.04
N THR A 302 9.45 17.13 0.76
CA THR A 302 9.72 16.16 -0.29
C THR A 302 11.19 16.10 -0.68
N LYS A 303 11.64 14.93 -1.13
CA LYS A 303 12.97 14.71 -1.69
C LYS A 303 12.99 14.76 -3.22
N LYS A 304 14.20 14.62 -3.75
CA LYS A 304 14.43 14.25 -5.15
C LYS A 304 14.35 12.73 -5.28
N ASP A 305 13.97 12.28 -6.47
CA ASP A 305 14.08 10.86 -6.80
C ASP A 305 15.54 10.41 -6.83
N TYR A 306 15.77 9.14 -6.51
CA TYR A 306 17.10 8.55 -6.52
C TYR A 306 17.56 8.11 -7.92
N ILE A 307 16.63 7.81 -8.85
CA ILE A 307 16.96 7.37 -10.23
C ILE A 307 16.88 8.54 -11.22
N TYR A 308 15.88 9.41 -11.09
CA TYR A 308 15.59 10.53 -11.98
C TYR A 308 16.05 11.85 -11.36
N PRO A 309 17.23 12.37 -11.72
CA PRO A 309 17.87 13.48 -10.98
C PRO A 309 17.10 14.81 -11.02
N PHE A 310 16.20 14.99 -11.99
CA PHE A 310 15.35 16.18 -12.12
C PHE A 310 13.98 16.03 -11.45
N MET A 311 13.61 14.80 -11.10
CA MET A 311 12.35 14.50 -10.44
C MET A 311 12.44 14.87 -8.97
N LYS A 312 11.42 15.56 -8.49
CA LYS A 312 11.29 16.01 -7.10
C LYS A 312 9.83 16.09 -6.72
N GLY A 313 9.55 16.16 -5.42
CA GLY A 313 8.18 16.12 -4.93
C GLY A 313 7.77 14.73 -4.47
N GLU A 314 8.74 13.92 -4.04
CA GLU A 314 8.51 12.61 -3.42
C GLU A 314 8.54 12.70 -1.90
N GLU A 315 7.49 12.25 -1.23
CA GLU A 315 7.52 12.03 0.20
C GLU A 315 8.60 11.00 0.56
N ARG A 316 9.27 11.20 1.69
CA ARG A 316 10.35 10.30 2.11
C ARG A 316 9.80 8.95 2.56
N TRP A 317 10.52 7.88 2.28
CA TRP A 317 10.27 6.54 2.85
C TRP A 317 11.49 5.93 3.53
N ILE A 318 12.61 6.66 3.50
CA ILE A 318 13.88 6.29 4.11
C ILE A 318 14.50 7.54 4.75
N TRP A 319 15.08 7.36 5.93
CA TRP A 319 15.83 8.38 6.67
C TRP A 319 17.11 7.76 7.20
N ILE A 320 18.22 8.43 6.95
CA ILE A 320 19.54 8.04 7.46
C ILE A 320 20.01 9.20 8.34
N ASP A 321 20.52 8.91 9.53
CA ASP A 321 20.93 9.93 10.51
C ASP A 321 22.36 10.47 10.30
N THR A 322 23.00 10.10 9.19
CA THR A 322 24.30 10.59 8.73
C THR A 322 24.24 11.01 7.27
N ASP A 323 25.01 12.04 6.90
CA ASP A 323 25.19 12.48 5.51
C ASP A 323 26.26 11.66 4.77
N SER A 324 27.04 10.85 5.50
CA SER A 324 28.14 10.02 4.95
C SER A 324 27.65 8.74 4.28
N VAL A 325 26.36 8.41 4.39
CA VAL A 325 25.73 7.23 3.78
C VAL A 325 24.48 7.65 3.04
N LYS A 326 24.27 7.08 1.86
CA LYS A 326 23.07 7.31 1.05
C LYS A 326 22.46 5.97 0.60
N PRO A 327 21.15 5.92 0.37
CA PRO A 327 20.55 4.78 -0.31
C PRO A 327 21.11 4.67 -1.73
N TYR A 328 21.50 3.47 -2.13
CA TYR A 328 21.98 3.17 -3.46
C TYR A 328 20.81 2.66 -4.31
N TYR A 329 20.38 3.49 -5.26
CA TYR A 329 19.43 3.14 -6.31
C TYR A 329 20.07 3.43 -7.67
N VAL A 330 20.02 2.46 -8.58
CA VAL A 330 20.55 2.60 -9.95
C VAL A 330 19.41 2.45 -10.95
N ASP A 331 18.71 1.33 -10.81
CA ASP A 331 17.46 1.01 -11.45
C ASP A 331 16.65 0.14 -10.46
N CYS A 332 15.59 -0.53 -10.90
CA CYS A 332 14.85 -1.48 -10.06
C CYS A 332 15.24 -2.94 -10.34
N ASP A 333 16.29 -3.17 -11.12
CA ASP A 333 16.85 -4.50 -11.39
C ASP A 333 18.06 -4.76 -10.48
N GLN A 334 18.89 -3.73 -10.30
CA GLN A 334 20.12 -3.65 -9.53
C GLN A 334 19.95 -2.63 -8.40
N ALA A 335 20.51 -2.93 -7.23
CA ALA A 335 20.45 -2.11 -6.03
C ALA A 335 19.08 -2.11 -5.31
N SER A 336 18.79 -1.03 -4.55
CA SER A 336 17.63 -0.97 -3.66
C SER A 336 16.31 -1.12 -4.41
N LYS A 337 15.44 -2.01 -3.93
CA LYS A 337 14.14 -2.34 -4.56
C LYS A 337 13.23 -3.08 -3.60
N SER A 338 11.94 -3.06 -3.89
CA SER A 338 10.93 -3.81 -3.15
C SER A 338 9.82 -4.35 -4.05
N GLN A 339 9.20 -5.44 -3.60
CA GLN A 339 8.08 -6.08 -4.28
C GLN A 339 7.15 -6.74 -3.27
N MET A 340 5.85 -6.71 -3.57
CA MET A 340 4.84 -7.46 -2.83
C MET A 340 4.55 -8.81 -3.53
N PHE A 341 4.31 -9.84 -2.73
CA PHE A 341 3.90 -11.17 -3.14
C PHE A 341 2.61 -11.56 -2.42
N THR A 342 1.70 -12.20 -3.14
CA THR A 342 0.54 -12.88 -2.55
C THR A 342 0.92 -14.34 -2.33
N GLU A 343 0.99 -14.77 -1.08
CA GLU A 343 1.48 -16.10 -0.71
C GLU A 343 0.34 -17.11 -0.63
N THR A 344 -0.77 -16.75 0.02
CA THR A 344 -2.02 -17.53 -0.01
C THR A 344 -3.26 -16.66 0.23
N MET A 345 -4.43 -17.22 -0.07
CA MET A 345 -5.75 -16.66 0.24
C MET A 345 -6.63 -17.76 0.82
N VAL A 346 -7.31 -17.44 1.93
CA VAL A 346 -8.27 -18.33 2.59
C VAL A 346 -9.63 -17.64 2.75
N SER A 347 -10.70 -18.32 2.36
CA SER A 347 -12.08 -17.87 2.60
C SER A 347 -12.60 -18.52 3.89
N VAL A 348 -12.93 -17.68 4.88
CA VAL A 348 -13.28 -18.15 6.23
C VAL A 348 -14.58 -17.52 6.71
N LYS A 349 -15.17 -18.07 7.78
CA LYS A 349 -16.34 -17.44 8.42
C LYS A 349 -15.95 -16.10 9.05
N PRO A 350 -16.85 -15.10 9.10
CA PRO A 350 -16.56 -13.79 9.65
C PRO A 350 -15.94 -13.82 11.05
N PHE A 351 -16.45 -14.65 11.96
CA PHE A 351 -15.89 -14.80 13.30
C PHE A 351 -14.43 -15.27 13.31
N ALA A 352 -14.05 -16.20 12.41
CA ALA A 352 -12.68 -16.67 12.32
C ALA A 352 -11.75 -15.57 11.79
N ALA A 353 -12.20 -14.81 10.79
CA ALA A 353 -11.46 -13.66 10.28
C ALA A 353 -11.23 -12.58 11.36
N ASP A 354 -12.31 -12.16 12.03
CA ASP A 354 -12.24 -11.14 13.07
C ASP A 354 -11.35 -11.58 14.23
N TYR A 355 -11.40 -12.86 14.61
CA TYR A 355 -10.55 -13.42 15.65
C TYR A 355 -9.07 -13.45 15.25
N SER A 356 -8.77 -13.92 14.03
CA SER A 356 -7.40 -13.92 13.50
C SER A 356 -6.81 -12.51 13.51
N PHE A 357 -7.54 -11.52 13.00
CA PHE A 357 -7.12 -10.12 13.03
C PHE A 357 -6.85 -9.62 14.45
N PHE A 358 -7.80 -9.80 15.36
CA PHE A 358 -7.65 -9.36 16.75
C PHE A 358 -6.43 -9.99 17.43
N ARG A 359 -6.19 -11.29 17.24
CA ARG A 359 -5.04 -11.98 17.85
C ARG A 359 -3.72 -11.53 17.22
N THR A 360 -3.66 -11.39 15.90
CA THR A 360 -2.48 -10.89 15.21
C THR A 360 -2.14 -9.46 15.65
N GLN A 361 -3.13 -8.58 15.85
CA GLN A 361 -2.91 -7.22 16.37
C GLN A 361 -2.30 -7.23 17.78
N ASN A 362 -2.83 -8.07 18.67
CA ASN A 362 -2.31 -8.20 20.03
C ASN A 362 -0.86 -8.71 20.05
N VAL A 363 -0.57 -9.74 19.24
CA VAL A 363 0.78 -10.29 19.11
C VAL A 363 1.73 -9.26 18.51
N PHE A 364 1.32 -8.58 17.43
CA PHE A 364 2.13 -7.53 16.81
C PHE A 364 2.43 -6.39 17.78
N SER A 365 1.46 -5.98 18.61
CA SER A 365 1.70 -4.96 19.65
C SER A 365 2.76 -5.39 20.67
N GLN A 366 2.78 -6.66 21.08
CA GLN A 366 3.85 -7.19 21.95
C GLN A 366 5.18 -7.32 21.22
N TYR A 367 5.16 -7.80 19.97
CA TYR A 367 6.33 -7.87 19.11
C TYR A 367 7.01 -6.50 18.99
N GLN A 368 6.25 -5.45 18.66
CA GLN A 368 6.76 -4.07 18.60
C GLN A 368 7.37 -3.59 19.93
N LYS A 369 6.78 -3.97 21.06
CA LYS A 369 7.23 -3.56 22.40
C LYS A 369 8.57 -4.20 22.76
N PHE A 370 8.77 -5.48 22.44
CA PHE A 370 9.92 -6.25 22.89
C PHE A 370 11.05 -6.34 21.85
N LEU A 371 10.75 -6.12 20.56
CA LEU A 371 11.74 -6.15 19.49
C LEU A 371 12.83 -5.08 19.71
N GLY A 372 14.08 -5.53 19.72
CA GLY A 372 15.25 -4.66 19.89
C GLY A 372 15.44 -4.14 21.33
N SER A 373 14.70 -4.68 22.31
CA SER A 373 14.86 -4.30 23.71
C SER A 373 16.19 -4.80 24.27
N THR A 374 16.98 -3.89 24.86
CA THR A 374 18.29 -4.19 25.44
C THR A 374 18.24 -4.50 26.94
N SER A 375 17.06 -4.40 27.56
CA SER A 375 16.86 -4.55 29.01
C SER A 375 16.27 -5.90 29.41
N LEU A 376 16.11 -6.84 28.48
CA LEU A 376 15.53 -8.15 28.75
C LEU A 376 16.51 -9.06 29.49
N THR A 377 16.00 -9.87 30.42
CA THR A 377 16.80 -10.97 30.96
C THR A 377 17.02 -12.03 29.86
N ALA A 378 17.99 -12.93 30.06
CA ALA A 378 18.20 -14.03 29.10
C ALA A 378 16.96 -14.94 28.96
N SER A 379 16.14 -15.07 30.01
CA SER A 379 14.89 -15.83 29.96
C SER A 379 13.84 -15.11 29.13
N ASP A 380 13.66 -13.81 29.34
CA ASP A 380 12.70 -13.00 28.58
C ASP A 380 13.10 -12.91 27.11
N GLN A 381 14.41 -12.79 26.82
CA GLN A 381 14.93 -12.82 25.46
C GLN A 381 14.59 -14.13 24.76
N HIS A 382 14.69 -15.27 25.45
CA HIS A 382 14.29 -16.56 24.88
C HIS A 382 12.79 -16.63 24.57
N HIS A 383 11.94 -16.06 25.43
CA HIS A 383 10.50 -15.94 25.14
C HIS A 383 10.22 -15.06 23.91
N VAL A 384 10.95 -13.96 23.73
CA VAL A 384 10.84 -13.13 22.52
C VAL A 384 11.22 -13.93 21.27
N GLU A 385 12.32 -14.68 21.32
CA GLU A 385 12.79 -15.50 20.20
C GLU A 385 11.78 -16.59 19.82
N ASN A 386 11.24 -17.31 20.82
CA ASN A 386 10.19 -18.31 20.62
C ASN A 386 8.92 -17.68 20.02
N ALA A 387 8.51 -16.50 20.51
CA ALA A 387 7.33 -15.81 20.01
C ALA A 387 7.48 -15.43 18.53
N ILE A 388 8.64 -14.90 18.15
CA ILE A 388 8.97 -14.57 16.75
C ILE A 388 8.97 -15.83 15.90
N GLU A 389 9.57 -16.93 16.38
CA GLU A 389 9.55 -18.21 15.66
C GLU A 389 8.12 -18.70 15.43
N PHE A 390 7.24 -18.62 16.44
CA PHE A 390 5.82 -18.97 16.29
C PHE A 390 5.08 -18.05 15.31
N GLN A 391 5.40 -16.75 15.26
CA GLN A 391 4.85 -15.86 14.22
C GLN A 391 5.28 -16.30 12.82
N THR A 392 6.55 -16.62 12.61
CA THR A 392 7.05 -17.13 11.32
C THR A 392 6.42 -18.49 10.97
N GLN A 393 6.29 -19.40 11.94
CA GLN A 393 5.59 -20.68 11.76
C GLN A 393 4.12 -20.48 11.39
N SER A 394 3.43 -19.49 11.95
CA SER A 394 2.04 -19.18 11.59
C SER A 394 1.90 -18.83 10.11
N CYS A 395 2.80 -18.00 9.57
CA CYS A 395 2.82 -17.64 8.15
C CYS A 395 3.04 -18.87 7.28
N ASN A 396 4.06 -19.67 7.60
CA ASN A 396 4.39 -20.88 6.83
C ASN A 396 3.26 -21.91 6.86
N ALA A 397 2.67 -22.16 8.05
CA ALA A 397 1.56 -23.09 8.20
C ALA A 397 0.35 -22.67 7.37
N LEU A 398 0.04 -21.37 7.33
CA LEU A 398 -1.07 -20.86 6.51
C LEU A 398 -0.81 -21.09 5.01
N VAL A 399 0.43 -20.88 4.53
CA VAL A 399 0.82 -21.15 3.13
C VAL A 399 0.78 -22.64 2.80
N GLU A 400 1.20 -23.51 3.72
CA GLU A 400 1.32 -24.95 3.47
C GLU A 400 -0.02 -25.69 3.54
N THR A 401 -0.95 -25.22 4.37
CA THR A 401 -2.17 -25.97 4.73
C THR A 401 -3.46 -25.28 4.30
N ASP A 402 -3.42 -23.99 3.98
CA ASP A 402 -4.60 -23.13 3.78
C ASP A 402 -5.59 -23.18 4.98
N ASP A 403 -5.13 -23.52 6.19
CA ASP A 403 -5.96 -23.60 7.40
C ASP A 403 -5.72 -22.41 8.34
N ILE A 404 -6.72 -21.54 8.42
CA ILE A 404 -6.70 -20.39 9.33
C ILE A 404 -6.61 -20.79 10.81
N ASN A 405 -7.08 -21.99 11.19
CA ASN A 405 -7.01 -22.44 12.58
C ASN A 405 -5.59 -22.79 12.98
N GLU A 406 -4.79 -23.32 12.05
CA GLU A 406 -3.38 -23.63 12.29
C GLU A 406 -2.56 -22.33 12.38
N TYR A 407 -2.85 -21.35 11.51
CA TYR A 407 -2.33 -19.98 11.66
C TYR A 407 -2.61 -19.43 13.06
N VAL A 408 -3.89 -19.45 13.47
CA VAL A 408 -4.31 -18.96 14.79
C VAL A 408 -3.62 -19.71 15.91
N PHE A 409 -3.50 -21.04 15.84
CA PHE A 409 -2.82 -21.83 16.85
C PHE A 409 -1.39 -21.33 17.12
N TYR A 410 -0.61 -21.04 16.07
CA TYR A 410 0.74 -20.50 16.22
C TYR A 410 0.76 -19.04 16.72
N ILE A 411 -0.17 -18.20 16.27
CA ILE A 411 -0.33 -16.85 16.81
C ILE A 411 -0.69 -16.87 18.31
N GLU A 412 -1.52 -17.81 18.77
CA GLU A 412 -1.78 -18.02 20.20
C GLU A 412 -0.51 -18.39 20.97
N LYS A 413 0.32 -19.27 20.41
CA LYS A 413 1.60 -19.65 21.02
C LYS A 413 2.55 -18.46 21.14
N ALA A 414 2.66 -17.65 20.09
CA ALA A 414 3.43 -16.41 20.15
C ALA A 414 2.93 -15.47 21.25
N TYR A 415 1.61 -15.34 21.39
CA TYR A 415 1.02 -14.53 22.45
C TYR A 415 1.34 -15.06 23.85
N ASP A 416 1.26 -16.36 24.06
CA ASP A 416 1.58 -16.99 25.36
C ASP A 416 3.05 -16.75 25.75
N GLU A 417 3.98 -16.85 24.80
CA GLU A 417 5.40 -16.54 25.03
C GLU A 417 5.59 -15.06 25.42
N TYR A 418 4.94 -14.12 24.72
CA TYR A 418 5.00 -12.70 25.10
C TYR A 418 4.42 -12.41 26.49
N LYS A 419 3.41 -13.16 26.92
CA LYS A 419 2.83 -12.99 28.27
C LYS A 419 3.73 -13.53 29.39
N ALA A 420 4.69 -14.39 29.07
CA ALA A 420 5.62 -14.94 30.05
C ALA A 420 6.76 -13.96 30.41
N ILE A 421 6.90 -12.85 29.66
CA ILE A 421 7.92 -11.83 29.90
C ILE A 421 7.49 -10.90 31.04
N GLU A 422 8.34 -10.73 32.06
CA GLU A 422 8.07 -9.93 33.28
C GLU A 422 8.48 -8.45 33.19
#